data_AF-A0A2K6H0T8-F1
#
_entry.id   AF-A0A2K6H0T8-F1
#
_cell.length_a   1.000
_cell.length_b   1.000
_cell.length_c   1.000
_cell.angle_alpha   90.00
_cell.angle_beta   90.00
_cell.angle_gamma   90.00
#
_symmetry.space_group_name_H-M   'P 1'
#
loop_
_entity.id
_entity.type
_entity.pdbx_description
1 polymer ?
#
loop_
_entity_poly.entity_id
_entity_poly.type
_entity_poly.pdbx_seq_one_letter_code
_entity_poly.pdbx_strand_id
1 'polypeptide(L)'
;MLICTNMEDLREQTHTRHYELYRRCKLEEMGFSDVGPENKPVSLQETYEAKRHEFHGERQRKEEEMKQMFVQRVKEKEAILKEAERELQAKFEHLKRVHQEERMKLEEKRKILDEEIIAFSKKKATCEIFQTQAFLASGSNLRKDKDRKKEPGYRFELLCIDVRTSETNCGRKDAEEAPISCKTEVPEHRRSSQAKVIKKAEACFDFLAIFICFITYFISLNGHSY
;
A
#
# COMPACT_ATOMS: atom_id res chain seq x y z
N MET A 1 -25.05 89.55 16.28
CA MET A 1 -26.28 88.74 16.27
C MET A 1 -26.31 87.72 15.14
N LEU A 2 -25.77 88.00 13.94
CA LEU A 2 -25.70 87.05 12.81
C LEU A 2 -24.88 85.76 13.06
N ILE A 3 -23.77 85.86 13.81
CA ILE A 3 -22.84 84.75 14.02
C ILE A 3 -23.47 83.62 14.86
N CYS A 4 -24.32 83.96 15.85
CA CYS A 4 -25.01 82.95 16.66
C CYS A 4 -26.04 82.18 15.82
N THR A 5 -26.84 82.89 15.01
CA THR A 5 -27.81 82.29 14.09
C THR A 5 -27.14 81.38 13.06
N ASN A 6 -26.03 81.80 12.46
CA ASN A 6 -25.29 80.96 11.52
C ASN A 6 -24.71 79.69 12.17
N MET A 7 -24.30 79.76 13.44
CA MET A 7 -23.82 78.59 14.19
C MET A 7 -24.95 77.65 14.63
N GLU A 8 -26.13 78.20 14.92
CA GLU A 8 -27.35 77.43 15.20
C GLU A 8 -27.84 76.71 13.95
N ASP A 9 -27.92 77.39 12.80
CA ASP A 9 -28.27 76.80 11.52
C ASP A 9 -27.29 75.70 11.10
N LEU A 10 -25.98 75.91 11.32
CA LEU A 10 -24.97 74.90 11.01
C LEU A 10 -25.12 73.66 11.90
N ARG A 11 -25.41 73.84 13.20
CA ARG A 11 -25.73 72.74 14.11
C ARG A 11 -26.99 72.01 13.67
N GLU A 12 -28.05 72.74 13.36
CA GLU A 12 -29.32 72.16 12.95
C GLU A 12 -29.20 71.38 11.65
N GLN A 13 -28.53 71.93 10.62
CA GLN A 13 -28.23 71.22 9.37
C GLN A 13 -27.37 69.98 9.60
N THR A 14 -26.37 70.06 10.48
CA THR A 14 -25.53 68.90 10.78
C THR A 14 -26.32 67.79 11.47
N HIS A 15 -27.17 68.13 12.44
CA HIS A 15 -28.00 67.16 13.15
C HIS A 15 -29.10 66.55 12.29
N THR A 16 -29.83 67.36 11.53
CA THR A 16 -30.99 66.90 10.76
C THR A 16 -30.62 66.35 9.39
N ARG A 17 -29.61 66.88 8.69
CA ARG A 17 -29.21 66.35 7.36
C ARG A 17 -28.00 65.44 7.43
N HIS A 18 -26.89 65.90 7.99
CA HIS A 18 -25.62 65.17 7.84
C HIS A 18 -25.61 63.86 8.63
N TYR A 19 -26.06 63.88 9.89
CA TYR A 19 -26.16 62.65 10.68
C TYR A 19 -27.24 61.69 10.20
N GLU A 20 -28.38 62.21 9.72
CA GLU A 20 -29.44 61.37 9.15
C GLU A 20 -28.97 60.66 7.87
N LEU A 21 -28.31 61.40 6.97
CA LEU A 21 -27.75 60.85 5.74
C LEU A 21 -26.69 59.79 6.04
N TYR A 22 -25.75 60.08 6.94
CA TYR A 22 -24.72 59.11 7.34
C TYR A 22 -25.34 57.84 7.94
N ARG A 23 -26.34 57.99 8.82
CA ARG A 23 -27.05 56.85 9.42
C ARG A 23 -27.74 56.00 8.36
N ARG A 24 -28.44 56.63 7.41
CA ARG A 24 -29.13 55.94 6.32
C ARG A 24 -28.16 55.19 5.42
N CYS A 25 -27.11 55.86 4.94
CA CYS A 25 -26.07 55.22 4.13
C CYS A 25 -25.42 54.05 4.87
N LYS A 26 -25.16 54.20 6.18
CA LYS A 26 -24.55 53.13 6.99
C LYS A 26 -25.47 51.91 7.16
N LEU A 27 -26.77 52.14 7.31
CA LEU A 27 -27.78 51.08 7.39
C LEU A 27 -27.95 50.38 6.04
N GLU A 28 -27.94 51.14 4.94
CA GLU A 28 -28.02 50.63 3.58
C GLU A 28 -26.80 49.77 3.21
N GLU A 29 -25.59 50.19 3.60
CA GLU A 29 -24.37 49.36 3.49
C GLU A 29 -24.50 48.02 4.24
N MET A 30 -25.26 47.99 5.34
CA MET A 30 -25.56 46.78 6.10
C MET A 30 -26.76 46.00 5.54
N GLY A 31 -27.39 46.47 4.46
CA GLY A 31 -28.51 45.84 3.78
C GLY A 31 -29.90 46.21 4.33
N PHE A 32 -30.01 47.29 5.10
CA PHE A 32 -31.30 47.81 5.58
C PHE A 32 -31.77 48.95 4.67
N SER A 33 -32.93 48.79 4.04
CA SER A 33 -33.60 49.82 3.24
C SER A 33 -34.93 50.21 3.89
N ASP A 34 -35.24 51.51 3.90
CA ASP A 34 -36.51 52.03 4.44
C ASP A 34 -37.74 51.68 3.57
N VAL A 35 -37.52 51.25 2.32
CA VAL A 35 -38.57 50.90 1.35
C VAL A 35 -38.31 49.53 0.73
N GLY A 36 -39.32 48.68 0.79
CA GLY A 36 -39.34 47.37 0.16
C GLY A 36 -39.81 47.41 -1.29
N PRO A 37 -39.92 46.24 -1.96
CA PRO A 37 -40.26 46.11 -3.39
C PRO A 37 -41.60 46.76 -3.82
N GLU A 38 -42.45 47.12 -2.86
CA GLU A 38 -43.80 47.68 -3.03
C GLU A 38 -43.94 49.11 -2.47
N ASN A 39 -42.83 49.82 -2.18
CA ASN A 39 -42.81 51.10 -1.45
C ASN A 39 -43.52 51.03 -0.07
N LYS A 40 -43.58 49.85 0.52
CA LYS A 40 -44.06 49.65 1.89
C LYS A 40 -42.88 49.77 2.85
N PRO A 41 -43.06 50.39 4.03
CA PRO A 41 -42.02 50.42 5.05
C PRO A 41 -41.69 48.98 5.44
N VAL A 42 -40.44 48.57 5.22
CA VAL A 42 -39.97 47.26 5.63
C VAL A 42 -39.69 47.32 7.12
N SER A 43 -40.24 46.38 7.88
CA SER A 43 -39.92 46.31 9.31
C SER A 43 -38.46 45.92 9.46
N LEU A 44 -37.68 46.73 10.18
CA LEU A 44 -36.29 46.42 10.51
C LEU A 44 -36.15 45.05 11.19
N GLN A 45 -37.18 44.64 11.93
CA GLN A 45 -37.25 43.34 12.58
C GLN A 45 -37.36 42.19 11.55
N GLU A 46 -38.20 42.33 10.52
CA GLU A 46 -38.33 41.34 9.46
C GLU A 46 -37.02 41.17 8.68
N THR A 47 -36.31 42.28 8.41
CA THR A 47 -34.99 42.24 7.74
C THR A 47 -33.95 41.52 8.60
N TYR A 48 -33.95 41.76 9.91
CA TYR A 48 -33.04 41.08 10.84
C TYR A 48 -33.34 39.57 10.94
N GLU A 49 -34.61 39.19 11.01
CA GLU A 49 -35.05 37.80 11.04
C GLU A 49 -34.69 37.08 9.74
N ALA A 50 -34.92 37.70 8.57
CA ALA A 50 -34.53 37.15 7.28
C ALA A 50 -33.01 36.93 7.18
N LYS A 51 -32.22 37.94 7.56
CA LYS A 51 -30.75 37.85 7.54
C LYS A 51 -30.22 36.80 8.50
N ARG A 52 -30.85 36.64 9.67
CA ARG A 52 -30.55 35.56 10.62
C ARG A 52 -30.82 34.18 10.01
N HIS A 53 -31.97 34.01 9.34
CA HIS A 53 -32.31 32.75 8.67
C HIS A 53 -31.33 32.43 7.53
N GLU A 54 -30.91 33.43 6.75
CA GLU A 54 -29.92 33.27 5.69
C GLU A 54 -28.57 32.79 6.25
N PHE A 55 -28.05 33.43 7.30
CA PHE A 55 -26.80 33.00 7.94
C PHE A 55 -26.88 31.60 8.54
N HIS A 56 -28.02 31.24 9.14
CA HIS A 56 -28.24 29.88 9.63
C HIS A 56 -28.25 28.87 8.47
N GLY A 57 -28.93 29.18 7.37
CA GLY A 57 -28.99 28.32 6.19
C GLY A 57 -27.64 28.16 5.49
N GLU A 58 -26.86 29.24 5.35
CA GLU A 58 -25.53 29.18 4.76
C GLU A 58 -24.57 28.32 5.62
N ARG A 59 -24.61 28.49 6.95
CA ARG A 59 -23.82 27.68 7.88
C ARG A 59 -24.19 26.20 7.77
N GLN A 60 -25.48 25.89 7.74
CA GLN A 60 -25.96 24.52 7.63
C GLN A 60 -25.56 23.89 6.28
N ARG A 61 -25.61 24.66 5.19
CA ARG A 61 -25.16 24.20 3.87
C ARG A 61 -23.67 23.86 3.86
N LYS A 62 -22.83 24.75 4.41
CA LYS A 62 -21.38 24.50 4.53
C LYS A 62 -21.08 23.29 5.41
N GLU A 63 -21.82 23.11 6.50
CA GLU A 63 -21.70 21.92 7.36
C GLU A 63 -22.03 20.64 6.59
N GLU A 64 -23.13 20.64 5.84
CA GLU A 64 -23.57 19.49 5.04
C GLU A 64 -22.59 19.20 3.90
N GLU A 65 -22.11 20.22 3.20
CA GLU A 65 -21.06 20.08 2.17
C GLU A 65 -19.79 19.45 2.75
N MET A 66 -19.34 19.88 3.94
CA MET A 66 -18.18 19.28 4.62
C MET A 66 -18.43 17.82 5.00
N LYS A 67 -19.63 17.49 5.52
CA LYS A 67 -20.00 16.11 5.83
C LYS A 67 -20.01 15.24 4.58
N GLN A 68 -20.58 15.72 3.49
CA GLN A 68 -20.63 14.99 2.23
C GLN A 68 -19.23 14.77 1.66
N MET A 69 -18.37 15.79 1.64
CA MET A 69 -16.97 15.65 1.24
C MET A 69 -16.22 14.64 2.10
N PHE A 70 -16.45 14.63 3.42
CA PHE A 70 -15.84 13.65 4.31
C PHE A 70 -16.30 12.22 3.98
N VAL A 71 -17.61 11.99 3.85
CA VAL A 71 -18.18 10.68 3.50
C VAL A 71 -17.65 10.22 2.15
N GLN A 72 -17.57 11.11 1.16
CA GLN A 72 -17.03 10.81 -0.15
C GLN A 72 -15.56 10.39 -0.08
N ARG A 73 -14.72 11.15 0.64
CA ARG A 73 -13.31 10.80 0.84
C ARG A 73 -13.13 9.47 1.58
N VAL A 74 -13.97 9.19 2.58
CA VAL A 74 -13.95 7.91 3.30
C VAL A 74 -14.27 6.76 2.35
N LYS A 75 -15.33 6.89 1.54
CA LYS A 75 -15.70 5.87 0.54
C LYS A 75 -14.61 5.65 -0.50
N GLU A 76 -13.99 6.71 -0.99
CA GLU A 76 -12.86 6.63 -1.94
C GLU A 76 -11.66 5.92 -1.32
N LYS A 77 -11.30 6.27 -0.08
CA LYS A 77 -10.20 5.60 0.63
C LYS A 77 -10.52 4.15 0.89
N GLU A 78 -11.72 3.82 1.34
CA GLU A 78 -12.17 2.44 1.54
C GLU A 78 -12.11 1.63 0.24
N ALA A 79 -12.55 2.20 -0.88
CA ALA A 79 -12.47 1.56 -2.19
C ALA A 79 -11.03 1.26 -2.61
N ILE A 80 -10.12 2.22 -2.43
CA ILE A 80 -8.68 2.03 -2.71
C ILE A 80 -8.09 0.93 -1.79
N LEU A 81 -8.46 0.91 -0.51
CA LEU A 81 -8.01 -0.12 0.43
C LEU A 81 -8.47 -1.51 -0.03
N LYS A 82 -9.75 -1.64 -0.40
CA LYS A 82 -10.36 -2.88 -0.86
C LYS A 82 -9.74 -3.38 -2.17
N GLU A 83 -9.41 -2.49 -3.09
CA GLU A 83 -8.72 -2.85 -4.34
C GLU A 83 -7.30 -3.35 -4.07
N ALA A 84 -6.54 -2.64 -3.23
CA ALA A 84 -5.18 -3.05 -2.86
C ALA A 84 -5.16 -4.41 -2.15
N GLU A 85 -6.16 -4.69 -1.30
CA GLU A 85 -6.32 -5.99 -0.65
C GLU A 85 -6.62 -7.10 -1.67
N ARG A 86 -7.54 -6.84 -2.62
CA ARG A 86 -7.86 -7.78 -3.69
C ARG A 86 -6.64 -8.11 -4.57
N GLU A 87 -5.87 -7.09 -4.92
CA GLU A 87 -4.64 -7.27 -5.72
C GLU A 87 -3.60 -8.10 -4.95
N LEU A 88 -3.43 -7.84 -3.65
CA LEU A 88 -2.52 -8.60 -2.80
C LEU A 88 -2.94 -10.07 -2.70
N GLN A 89 -4.24 -10.33 -2.53
CA GLN A 89 -4.79 -11.67 -2.47
C GLN A 89 -4.57 -12.42 -3.80
N ALA A 90 -4.81 -11.75 -4.94
CA ALA A 90 -4.56 -12.34 -6.25
C ALA A 90 -3.08 -12.69 -6.47
N LYS A 91 -2.16 -11.82 -6.03
CA LYS A 91 -0.71 -12.09 -6.07
C LYS A 91 -0.34 -13.29 -5.19
N PHE A 92 -0.91 -13.38 -4.00
CA PHE A 92 -0.68 -14.52 -3.10
C PHE A 92 -1.15 -15.84 -3.72
N GLU A 93 -2.35 -15.88 -4.29
CA GLU A 93 -2.88 -17.07 -4.96
C GLU A 93 -2.07 -17.45 -6.20
N HIS A 94 -1.60 -16.48 -6.96
CA HIS A 94 -0.71 -16.73 -8.09
C HIS A 94 0.62 -17.34 -7.64
N LEU A 95 1.28 -16.76 -6.63
CA LEU A 95 2.52 -17.29 -6.08
C LEU A 95 2.33 -18.70 -5.50
N LYS A 96 1.21 -18.96 -4.84
CA LYS A 96 0.86 -20.30 -4.33
C LYS A 96 0.77 -21.33 -5.47
N ARG A 97 0.16 -20.97 -6.59
CA ARG A 97 0.10 -21.82 -7.80
C ARG A 97 1.48 -22.08 -8.39
N VAL A 98 2.27 -21.03 -8.60
CA VAL A 98 3.64 -21.16 -9.13
C VAL A 98 4.49 -22.06 -8.24
N HIS A 99 4.45 -21.86 -6.92
CA HIS A 99 5.18 -22.71 -5.98
C HIS A 99 4.74 -24.17 -6.04
N GLN A 100 3.44 -24.43 -6.16
CA GLN A 100 2.92 -25.80 -6.31
C GLN A 100 3.39 -26.44 -7.62
N GLU A 101 3.38 -25.70 -8.72
CA GLU A 101 3.88 -26.16 -10.03
C GLU A 101 5.38 -26.46 -9.99
N GLU A 102 6.19 -25.59 -9.39
CA GLU A 102 7.63 -25.82 -9.20
C GLU A 102 7.90 -27.04 -8.33
N ARG A 103 7.15 -27.23 -7.25
CA ARG A 103 7.24 -28.41 -6.39
C ARG A 103 6.95 -29.69 -7.17
N MET A 104 5.91 -29.70 -8.02
CA MET A 104 5.59 -30.86 -8.86
C MET A 104 6.67 -31.14 -9.89
N LYS A 105 7.20 -30.10 -10.56
CA LYS A 105 8.31 -30.24 -11.52
C LYS A 105 9.57 -30.82 -10.89
N LEU A 106 9.92 -30.40 -9.66
CA LEU A 106 11.05 -30.97 -8.93
C LEU A 106 10.82 -32.41 -8.51
N GLU A 107 9.60 -32.75 -8.07
CA GLU A 107 9.23 -34.12 -7.71
C GLU A 107 9.30 -35.07 -8.92
N GLU A 108 8.88 -34.62 -10.10
CA GLU A 108 8.98 -35.37 -11.35
C GLU A 108 10.45 -35.60 -11.75
N LYS A 109 11.29 -34.56 -11.75
CA LYS A 109 12.74 -34.71 -12.00
C LYS A 109 13.40 -35.67 -11.03
N ARG A 110 13.03 -35.59 -9.74
CA ARG A 110 13.53 -36.54 -8.73
C ARG A 110 13.14 -37.98 -9.07
N LYS A 111 11.89 -38.24 -9.48
CA LYS A 111 11.44 -39.58 -9.88
C LYS A 111 12.24 -40.10 -11.08
N ILE A 112 12.46 -39.26 -12.09
CA ILE A 112 13.27 -39.62 -13.27
C ILE A 112 14.69 -40.00 -12.86
N LEU A 113 15.34 -39.20 -11.99
CA LEU A 113 16.69 -39.51 -11.51
C LEU A 113 16.73 -40.79 -10.67
N ASP A 114 15.75 -41.01 -9.79
CA ASP A 114 15.64 -42.23 -9.00
C ASP A 114 15.50 -43.47 -9.92
N GLU A 115 14.70 -43.38 -11.00
CA GLU A 115 14.57 -44.43 -12.03
C GLU A 115 15.88 -44.68 -12.80
N GLU A 116 16.60 -43.62 -13.18
CA GLU A 116 17.91 -43.72 -13.83
C GLU A 116 18.94 -44.39 -12.93
N ILE A 117 18.97 -44.06 -11.63
CA ILE A 117 19.84 -44.68 -10.63
C ILE A 117 19.54 -46.19 -10.51
N ILE A 118 18.26 -46.56 -10.46
CA ILE A 118 17.85 -47.97 -10.41
C ILE A 118 18.27 -48.70 -11.70
N ALA A 119 18.03 -48.10 -12.86
CA ALA A 119 18.40 -48.68 -14.15
C ALA A 119 19.92 -48.85 -14.28
N PHE A 120 20.71 -47.86 -13.83
CA PHE A 120 22.16 -47.93 -13.77
C PHE A 120 22.64 -49.04 -12.83
N SER A 121 22.06 -49.13 -11.63
CA SER A 121 22.40 -50.15 -10.63
C SER A 121 22.10 -51.56 -11.15
N LYS A 122 20.97 -51.75 -11.84
CA LYS A 122 20.62 -53.01 -12.50
C LYS A 122 21.62 -53.38 -13.59
N LYS A 123 21.99 -52.44 -14.47
CA LYS A 123 23.01 -52.64 -15.52
C LYS A 123 24.36 -53.01 -14.91
N LYS A 124 24.78 -52.31 -13.85
CA LYS A 124 26.01 -52.60 -13.10
C LYS A 124 26.01 -54.04 -12.57
N ALA A 125 24.95 -54.45 -11.88
CA ALA A 125 24.82 -55.81 -11.35
C ALA A 125 24.86 -56.87 -12.46
N THR A 126 24.20 -56.62 -13.61
CA THR A 126 24.28 -57.56 -14.74
C THR A 126 25.69 -57.67 -15.32
N CYS A 127 26.41 -56.55 -15.48
CA CYS A 127 27.79 -56.56 -15.95
C CYS A 127 28.74 -57.30 -14.99
N GLU A 128 28.58 -57.10 -13.68
CA GLU A 128 29.37 -57.80 -12.65
C GLU A 128 29.13 -59.32 -12.71
N ILE A 129 27.89 -59.77 -12.91
CA ILE A 129 27.55 -61.19 -13.08
C ILE A 129 28.22 -61.77 -14.34
N PHE A 130 28.11 -61.09 -15.49
CA PHE A 130 28.75 -61.53 -16.74
C PHE A 130 30.28 -61.59 -16.61
N GLN A 131 30.89 -60.62 -15.94
CA GLN A 131 32.34 -60.60 -15.69
C GLN A 131 32.78 -61.76 -14.79
N THR A 132 32.02 -62.05 -13.73
CA THR A 132 32.30 -63.17 -12.81
C THR A 132 32.14 -64.51 -13.51
N GLN A 133 31.12 -64.65 -14.37
CA GLN A 133 30.90 -65.86 -15.16
C GLN A 133 31.99 -66.09 -16.22
N ALA A 134 32.47 -65.03 -16.88
CA ALA A 134 33.61 -65.11 -17.80
C ALA A 134 34.90 -65.53 -17.10
N PHE A 135 35.12 -65.08 -15.86
CA PHE A 135 36.29 -65.48 -15.06
C PHE A 135 36.23 -66.96 -14.64
N LEU A 136 35.04 -67.48 -14.35
CA LEU A 136 34.82 -68.89 -14.02
C LEU A 136 34.84 -69.82 -15.24
N ALA A 137 34.41 -69.35 -16.43
CA ALA A 137 34.47 -70.11 -17.67
C ALA A 137 35.89 -70.23 -18.25
N SER A 138 36.80 -69.31 -17.92
CA SER A 138 38.20 -69.31 -18.40
C SER A 138 39.16 -70.15 -17.54
N GLY A 139 38.63 -70.98 -16.62
CA GLY A 139 39.37 -71.87 -15.72
C GLY A 139 39.90 -73.16 -16.34
N SER A 140 40.25 -73.19 -17.64
CA SER A 140 41.11 -74.25 -18.17
C SER A 140 41.98 -73.78 -19.34
N ASN A 141 43.26 -74.11 -19.22
CA ASN A 141 44.35 -74.04 -20.20
C ASN A 141 45.23 -72.78 -20.20
N LEU A 142 46.40 -72.92 -19.56
CA LEU A 142 47.63 -72.26 -19.98
C LEU A 142 47.85 -72.50 -21.46
N ARG A 143 47.90 -71.45 -22.29
CA ARG A 143 48.92 -71.33 -23.35
C ARG A 143 49.33 -69.87 -23.54
N LYS A 144 50.62 -69.68 -23.31
CA LYS A 144 51.40 -68.48 -23.56
C LYS A 144 51.55 -68.38 -25.08
N ASP A 145 50.92 -67.42 -25.73
CA ASP A 145 51.37 -67.00 -27.05
C ASP A 145 51.26 -65.50 -27.25
N LYS A 146 52.25 -64.99 -27.97
CA LYS A 146 52.74 -63.63 -27.97
C LYS A 146 52.27 -62.98 -29.26
N ASP A 147 51.23 -62.16 -29.21
CA ASP A 147 51.04 -61.17 -30.28
C ASP A 147 50.36 -59.89 -29.80
N ARG A 148 51.05 -58.77 -30.01
CA ARG A 148 50.59 -57.41 -29.72
C ARG A 148 49.80 -56.92 -30.92
N LYS A 149 48.47 -56.88 -30.83
CA LYS A 149 47.67 -55.91 -31.58
C LYS A 149 46.63 -55.26 -30.67
N LYS A 150 46.56 -53.94 -30.81
CA LYS A 150 45.90 -52.98 -29.93
C LYS A 150 44.38 -53.12 -30.04
N GLU A 151 43.75 -53.66 -29.01
CA GLU A 151 42.34 -53.37 -28.69
C GLU A 151 42.31 -52.12 -27.81
N PRO A 152 41.53 -51.08 -28.15
CA PRO A 152 41.35 -49.94 -27.27
C PRO A 152 40.54 -50.42 -26.07
N GLY A 153 41.24 -50.71 -24.97
CA GLY A 153 40.61 -51.02 -23.70
C GLY A 153 39.67 -49.87 -23.33
N TYR A 154 38.38 -50.15 -23.33
CA TYR A 154 37.38 -49.28 -22.72
C TYR A 154 37.65 -49.29 -21.22
N ARG A 155 38.58 -48.42 -20.81
CA ARG A 155 38.75 -47.97 -19.44
C ARG A 155 37.50 -47.14 -19.12
N PHE A 156 36.40 -47.81 -18.79
CA PHE A 156 35.28 -47.15 -18.13
C PHE A 156 35.78 -46.79 -16.73
N GLU A 157 36.48 -45.65 -16.65
CA GLU A 157 36.73 -45.00 -15.38
C GLU A 157 35.39 -44.75 -14.73
N LEU A 158 35.21 -45.37 -13.57
CA LEU A 158 34.14 -45.10 -12.64
C LEU A 158 34.37 -43.68 -12.08
N LEU A 159 34.15 -42.67 -12.92
CA LEU A 159 33.90 -41.32 -12.45
C LEU A 159 32.52 -41.36 -11.82
N CYS A 160 32.49 -41.63 -10.52
CA CYS A 160 31.38 -41.21 -9.68
C CYS A 160 31.12 -39.74 -10.02
N ILE A 161 30.05 -39.48 -10.77
CA ILE A 161 29.54 -38.13 -10.94
C ILE A 161 28.99 -37.77 -9.56
N ASP A 162 29.79 -37.06 -8.76
CA ASP A 162 29.25 -36.31 -7.64
C ASP A 162 28.20 -35.35 -8.20
N VAL A 163 26.93 -35.66 -7.99
CA VAL A 163 25.79 -34.77 -8.24
C VAL A 163 25.81 -33.67 -7.17
N ARG A 164 26.89 -32.88 -7.14
CA ARG A 164 27.04 -31.69 -6.29
C ARG A 164 27.60 -30.47 -7.02
N THR A 165 27.62 -30.46 -8.35
CA THR A 165 28.13 -29.32 -9.14
C THR A 165 27.09 -28.74 -10.10
N SER A 166 25.84 -28.57 -9.64
CA SER A 166 24.89 -27.63 -10.29
C SER A 166 24.21 -26.66 -9.32
N GLU A 167 24.82 -26.42 -8.16
CA GLU A 167 24.49 -25.29 -7.29
C GLU A 167 25.64 -24.29 -7.30
N THR A 168 25.92 -23.66 -8.43
CA THR A 168 26.71 -22.41 -8.47
C THR A 168 26.45 -21.68 -9.78
N ASN A 169 25.28 -21.06 -9.88
CA ASN A 169 25.11 -19.85 -10.67
C ASN A 169 24.26 -18.84 -9.90
N CYS A 170 24.73 -18.50 -8.70
CA CYS A 170 24.53 -17.17 -8.12
C CYS A 170 25.59 -16.99 -7.04
N GLY A 171 26.65 -16.25 -7.36
CA GLY A 171 27.77 -16.06 -6.44
C GLY A 171 27.37 -15.32 -5.18
N ARG A 172 27.95 -15.74 -4.05
CA ARG A 172 28.49 -14.87 -2.99
C ARG A 172 29.41 -15.68 -2.09
N LYS A 173 30.52 -15.02 -1.71
CA LYS A 173 31.70 -15.54 -1.03
C LYS A 173 31.44 -15.80 0.46
N ASP A 174 31.97 -16.93 0.91
CA ASP A 174 32.53 -17.31 2.21
C ASP A 174 32.41 -16.33 3.39
N ALA A 175 31.81 -16.80 4.50
CA ALA A 175 32.55 -17.04 5.73
C ALA A 175 31.74 -17.92 6.71
N GLU A 176 32.33 -19.08 6.96
CA GLU A 176 32.22 -20.04 8.07
C GLU A 176 31.85 -19.46 9.45
N GLU A 177 30.80 -20.01 10.08
CA GLU A 177 30.85 -20.75 11.37
C GLU A 177 29.43 -21.15 11.78
N ALA A 178 29.17 -22.45 11.95
CA ALA A 178 27.99 -22.93 12.64
C ALA A 178 28.28 -23.01 14.15
N PRO A 179 27.38 -22.51 15.00
CA PRO A 179 26.81 -23.39 16.00
C PRO A 179 25.30 -23.27 16.12
N ILE A 180 24.70 -24.39 16.51
CA ILE A 180 23.27 -24.64 16.70
C ILE A 180 22.63 -23.57 17.59
N SER A 181 21.62 -22.86 17.06
CA SER A 181 20.63 -22.11 17.84
C SER A 181 19.38 -21.92 16.99
N CYS A 182 18.26 -22.48 17.45
CA CYS A 182 16.94 -22.22 16.90
C CYS A 182 16.66 -20.70 16.95
N LYS A 183 16.81 -20.02 15.81
CA LYS A 183 16.25 -18.69 15.61
C LYS A 183 15.50 -18.69 14.28
N THR A 184 14.20 -18.45 14.41
CA THR A 184 13.28 -18.20 13.31
C THR A 184 13.73 -16.94 12.57
N GLU A 185 14.62 -17.07 11.59
CA GLU A 185 14.94 -15.97 10.70
C GLU A 185 13.72 -15.70 9.82
N VAL A 186 13.09 -14.58 10.11
CA VAL A 186 11.96 -14.05 9.35
C VAL A 186 12.48 -13.66 7.96
N PRO A 187 11.92 -14.20 6.86
CA PRO A 187 12.36 -13.86 5.51
C PRO A 187 12.22 -12.36 5.25
N GLU A 188 13.26 -11.73 4.66
CA GLU A 188 13.32 -10.30 4.31
C GLU A 188 12.14 -9.82 3.45
N HIS A 189 11.38 -10.73 2.82
CA HIS A 189 10.12 -10.39 2.15
C HIS A 189 9.06 -9.82 3.13
N ARG A 190 9.12 -10.14 4.42
CA ARG A 190 8.21 -9.62 5.44
C ARG A 190 8.46 -8.15 5.76
N ARG A 191 9.69 -7.64 5.56
CA ARG A 191 10.04 -6.21 5.74
C ARG A 191 9.41 -5.32 4.67
N SER A 192 9.31 -5.80 3.42
CA SER A 192 8.66 -5.04 2.33
C SER A 192 7.14 -4.92 2.53
N SER A 193 6.50 -6.00 2.99
CA SER A 193 5.08 -5.99 3.33
C SER A 193 4.79 -5.17 4.60
N GLN A 194 5.64 -5.27 5.64
CA GLN A 194 5.54 -4.42 6.82
C GLN A 194 5.73 -2.94 6.49
N ALA A 195 6.72 -2.58 5.66
CA ALA A 195 6.96 -1.19 5.28
C ALA A 195 5.75 -0.57 4.56
N LYS A 196 5.00 -1.35 3.77
CA LYS A 196 3.76 -0.89 3.14
C LYS A 196 2.61 -0.75 4.15
N VAL A 197 2.49 -1.66 5.11
CA VAL A 197 1.48 -1.58 6.18
C VAL A 197 1.77 -0.42 7.14
N ILE A 198 3.04 -0.18 7.48
CA ILE A 198 3.48 0.94 8.32
C ILE A 198 3.18 2.27 7.62
N LYS A 199 3.52 2.41 6.34
CA LYS A 199 3.15 3.63 5.57
C LYS A 199 1.64 3.85 5.47
N LYS A 200 0.84 2.77 5.40
CA LYS A 200 -0.62 2.85 5.43
C LYS A 200 -1.14 3.27 6.81
N ALA A 201 -0.51 2.77 7.88
CA ALA A 201 -0.84 3.13 9.25
C ALA A 201 -0.45 4.58 9.56
N GLU A 202 0.71 5.05 9.10
CA GLU A 202 1.14 6.45 9.19
C GLU A 202 0.14 7.38 8.49
N ALA A 203 -0.33 7.03 7.28
CA ALA A 203 -1.37 7.80 6.60
C ALA A 203 -2.71 7.81 7.37
N CYS A 204 -3.07 6.73 8.07
CA CYS A 204 -4.25 6.71 8.94
C CYS A 204 -4.05 7.59 10.20
N PHE A 205 -2.84 7.62 10.77
CA PHE A 205 -2.50 8.48 11.90
C PHE A 205 -2.51 9.96 11.52
N ASP A 206 -2.03 10.32 10.33
CA ASP A 206 -2.09 11.69 9.81
C ASP A 206 -3.54 12.14 9.61
N PHE A 207 -4.41 11.27 9.10
CA PHE A 207 -5.85 11.55 9.00
C PHE A 207 -6.51 11.73 10.37
N LEU A 208 -6.14 10.90 11.35
CA LEU A 208 -6.65 11.02 12.72
C LEU A 208 -6.18 12.33 13.38
N ALA A 209 -4.92 12.70 13.16
CA ALA A 209 -4.35 13.94 13.68
C ALA A 209 -5.03 15.18 13.08
N ILE A 210 -5.27 15.19 11.77
CA ILE A 210 -6.03 16.27 11.10
C ILE A 210 -7.47 16.33 11.63
N PHE A 211 -8.12 15.18 11.83
CA PHE A 211 -9.48 15.11 12.37
C PHE A 211 -9.56 15.64 13.81
N ILE A 212 -8.60 15.27 14.67
CA ILE A 212 -8.50 15.78 16.04
C ILE A 212 -8.25 17.29 16.04
N CYS A 213 -7.36 17.78 15.18
CA CYS A 213 -7.04 19.21 15.06
C CYS A 213 -8.26 20.03 14.59
N PHE A 214 -9.04 19.48 13.66
CA PHE A 214 -10.25 20.13 13.15
C PHE A 214 -11.36 20.17 14.21
N ILE A 215 -11.54 19.09 14.97
CA ILE A 215 -12.49 19.06 16.11
C ILE A 215 -12.06 20.06 17.19
N THR A 216 -10.77 20.11 17.54
CA THR A 216 -10.29 21.09 18.54
C THR A 216 -10.45 22.53 18.08
N TYR A 217 -10.19 22.82 16.80
CA TYR A 217 -10.42 24.14 16.21
C TYR A 217 -11.91 24.53 16.23
N PHE A 218 -12.80 23.59 15.86
CA PHE A 218 -14.24 23.83 15.84
C PHE A 218 -14.81 24.04 17.25
N ILE A 219 -14.30 23.30 18.25
CA ILE A 219 -14.67 23.50 19.66
C ILE A 219 -14.14 24.85 20.16
N SER A 220 -12.91 25.26 19.82
CA SER A 220 -12.37 26.58 20.19
C SER A 220 -13.15 27.75 19.60
N LEU A 221 -13.63 27.64 18.35
CA LEU A 221 -14.43 28.70 17.72
C LEU A 221 -15.82 28.85 18.35
N ASN A 222 -16.43 27.75 18.81
CA ASN A 222 -17.77 27.77 19.41
C ASN A 222 -17.74 27.94 20.94
N GLY A 223 -16.59 27.72 21.59
CA GLY A 223 -16.42 27.84 23.04
C GLY A 223 -16.24 29.26 23.56
N HIS A 224 -16.12 30.27 22.69
CA HIS A 224 -15.94 31.68 23.08
C HIS A 224 -17.27 32.43 23.33
N SER A 225 -18.40 31.73 23.37
CA SER A 225 -19.74 32.30 23.52
C SER A 225 -20.52 31.73 24.71
N TYR A 226 -19.84 31.59 25.86
CA TYR A 226 -20.45 31.44 27.18
C TYR A 226 -19.95 32.52 28.12
#